data_AF-R7T7H3-F1
#
_entry.id   AF-R7T7H3-F1
#
_cell.length_a   1.000
_cell.length_b   1.000
_cell.length_c   1.000
_cell.angle_alpha   90.00
_cell.angle_beta   90.00
_cell.angle_gamma   90.00
#
_symmetry.space_group_name_H-M   'P 1'
#
loop_
_entity.id
_entity.type
_entity.pdbx_description
1 polymer ?
#
loop_
_entity_poly.entity_id
_entity_poly.type
_entity_poly.pdbx_seq_one_letter_code
_entity_poly.pdbx_strand_id
1 'polypeptide(L)'
;GECISEKNVCDQVIDCKDASDEAGLHPQCSLSEYQCSNGQCIPEQQRCNLIVDCMDSSDESACECPDNYAKCPHSYCVSQKLICDGNTDCPNGEDELLCGDTFSCAGMFHCKSANFCLPLDNWCDGIRHCPHGDDEDS
;
A
#
# COMPACT_ATOMS: atom_id res chain seq x y z
N GLY A 1 -41.22 8.31 -15.39
CA GLY A 1 -40.48 7.38 -14.52
C GLY A 1 -40.96 7.62 -13.11
N GLU A 2 -41.16 6.56 -12.34
CA GLU A 2 -41.37 6.68 -10.89
C GLU A 2 -40.01 6.92 -10.24
N CYS A 3 -39.98 7.76 -9.20
CA CYS A 3 -38.78 8.03 -8.43
C CYS A 3 -38.78 7.11 -7.22
N ILE A 4 -37.78 6.24 -7.11
CA ILE A 4 -37.54 5.43 -5.92
C ILE A 4 -36.39 6.04 -5.10
N SER A 5 -36.29 5.65 -3.82
CA SER A 5 -35.20 6.10 -2.95
C SER A 5 -33.89 5.39 -3.32
N GLU A 6 -32.74 6.02 -3.10
CA GLU A 6 -31.42 5.39 -3.40
C GLU A 6 -31.19 4.09 -2.62
N LYS A 7 -31.80 3.96 -1.44
CA LYS A 7 -31.76 2.74 -0.60
C LYS A 7 -32.63 1.58 -1.12
N ASN A 8 -33.51 1.87 -2.07
CA ASN A 8 -34.44 0.93 -2.71
C ASN A 8 -33.91 0.49 -4.09
N VAL A 9 -32.63 0.77 -4.37
CA VAL A 9 -31.94 0.30 -5.56
C VAL A 9 -31.16 -0.95 -5.15
N CYS A 10 -31.43 -2.08 -5.78
CA CYS A 10 -30.84 -3.39 -5.49
C CYS A 10 -31.05 -3.85 -4.04
N ASP A 11 -32.22 -3.57 -3.44
CA ASP A 11 -32.59 -3.99 -2.08
C ASP A 11 -33.31 -5.35 -2.05
N GLN A 12 -33.32 -6.05 -3.18
CA GLN A 12 -34.00 -7.32 -3.41
C GLN A 12 -35.53 -7.21 -3.39
N VAL A 13 -36.06 -5.99 -3.46
CA VAL A 13 -37.49 -5.70 -3.56
C VAL A 13 -37.72 -4.98 -4.88
N ILE A 14 -38.66 -5.50 -5.68
CA ILE A 14 -39.07 -4.83 -6.93
C ILE A 14 -39.96 -3.65 -6.55
N ASP A 15 -39.34 -2.47 -6.40
CA ASP A 15 -39.96 -1.19 -6.18
C ASP A 15 -40.25 -0.44 -7.49
N CYS A 16 -39.50 -0.70 -8.57
CA CYS A 16 -39.84 -0.21 -9.91
C CYS A 16 -40.73 -1.19 -10.70
N LYS A 17 -41.75 -0.65 -11.41
CA LYS A 17 -42.63 -1.46 -12.28
C LYS A 17 -41.93 -2.26 -13.38
N ASP A 18 -40.75 -1.79 -13.79
CA ASP A 18 -39.92 -2.42 -14.82
C ASP A 18 -38.79 -3.28 -14.21
N ALA A 19 -38.78 -3.46 -12.88
CA ALA A 19 -37.73 -4.14 -12.12
C ALA A 19 -36.31 -3.62 -12.39
N SER A 20 -36.18 -2.40 -12.93
CA SER A 20 -34.89 -1.81 -13.28
C SER A 20 -34.03 -1.48 -12.06
N ASP A 21 -34.68 -1.30 -10.92
CA ASP A 21 -34.10 -1.17 -9.58
C ASP A 21 -33.35 -2.44 -9.14
N GLU A 22 -33.76 -3.60 -9.64
CA GLU A 22 -33.12 -4.90 -9.39
C GLU A 22 -32.38 -5.45 -10.63
N ALA A 23 -32.47 -4.80 -11.79
CA ALA A 23 -31.82 -5.24 -13.03
C ALA A 23 -30.29 -5.09 -12.99
N GLY A 24 -29.77 -4.36 -12.00
CA GLY A 24 -28.36 -4.19 -11.69
C GLY A 24 -27.89 -5.13 -10.58
N LEU A 25 -28.22 -6.42 -10.65
CA LEU A 25 -27.77 -7.53 -9.78
C LEU A 25 -26.23 -7.77 -9.80
N HIS A 26 -25.45 -6.70 -9.66
CA HIS A 26 -24.19 -6.75 -8.97
C HIS A 26 -24.49 -6.22 -7.57
N PRO A 27 -24.27 -7.00 -6.50
CA PRO A 27 -24.31 -6.47 -5.14
C PRO A 27 -23.16 -5.45 -5.09
N GLN A 28 -23.47 -4.19 -5.37
CA GLN A 28 -22.64 -3.08 -4.97
C GLN A 28 -22.71 -3.17 -3.46
N CYS A 29 -21.65 -3.67 -2.84
CA CYS A 29 -21.51 -3.68 -1.39
C CYS A 29 -21.91 -2.30 -0.86
N SER A 30 -22.39 -2.22 0.39
CA SER A 30 -22.82 -0.95 0.96
C SER A 30 -21.74 0.12 0.76
N LEU A 31 -22.08 1.41 0.73
CA LEU A 31 -21.09 2.50 0.57
C LEU A 31 -19.95 2.48 1.62
N SER A 32 -20.07 1.67 2.67
CA SER A 32 -19.06 1.47 3.72
C SER A 32 -18.43 0.07 3.69
N GLU A 33 -18.61 -0.67 2.60
CA GLU A 33 -18.13 -2.03 2.38
C GLU A 33 -17.34 -2.11 1.06
N TYR A 34 -16.24 -2.82 1.09
CA TYR A 34 -15.41 -3.14 -0.06
C TYR A 34 -15.82 -4.47 -0.68
N GLN A 35 -15.93 -4.50 -2.01
CA GLN A 35 -16.20 -5.71 -2.78
C GLN A 35 -14.88 -6.41 -3.15
N CYS A 36 -14.65 -7.60 -2.59
CA CYS A 36 -13.60 -8.51 -3.00
C CYS A 36 -13.74 -8.89 -4.48
N SER A 37 -12.65 -9.31 -5.15
CA SER A 37 -12.71 -9.79 -6.53
C SER A 37 -13.54 -11.06 -6.71
N ASN A 38 -13.75 -11.82 -5.62
CA ASN A 38 -14.64 -12.98 -5.59
C ASN A 38 -16.13 -12.59 -5.48
N GLY A 39 -16.45 -11.31 -5.25
CA GLY A 39 -17.80 -10.81 -5.04
C GLY A 39 -18.27 -10.77 -3.58
N GLN A 40 -17.43 -11.21 -2.64
CA GLN A 40 -17.67 -11.07 -1.19
C GLN A 40 -17.60 -9.58 -0.79
N CYS A 41 -18.48 -9.15 0.11
CA CYS A 41 -18.44 -7.82 0.71
C CYS A 41 -17.80 -7.90 2.10
N ILE A 42 -16.83 -7.02 2.35
CA ILE A 42 -16.23 -6.83 3.67
C ILE A 42 -16.34 -5.36 4.06
N PRO A 43 -16.38 -5.00 5.35
CA PRO A 43 -16.25 -3.62 5.80
C PRO A 43 -15.06 -2.90 5.15
N GLU A 44 -15.21 -1.63 4.78
CA GLU A 44 -14.12 -0.85 4.18
C GLU A 44 -12.90 -0.77 5.11
N GLN A 45 -13.10 -0.82 6.43
CA GLN A 45 -12.01 -0.84 7.42
C GLN A 45 -11.22 -2.16 7.42
N GLN A 46 -11.77 -3.20 6.80
CA GLN A 46 -11.10 -4.48 6.60
C GLN A 46 -10.30 -4.53 5.30
N ARG A 47 -10.39 -3.50 4.47
CA ARG A 47 -9.52 -3.37 3.30
C ARG A 47 -8.16 -2.87 3.75
N CYS A 48 -7.09 -3.54 3.32
CA CYS A 48 -5.70 -3.15 3.64
C CYS A 48 -5.38 -3.14 5.14
N ASN A 49 -5.97 -4.06 5.90
CA ASN A 49 -5.88 -4.10 7.36
C ASN A 49 -4.89 -5.15 7.88
N LEU A 50 -4.10 -5.79 7.01
CA LEU A 50 -3.14 -6.85 7.31
C LEU A 50 -3.77 -8.21 7.61
N ILE A 51 -5.08 -8.33 7.44
CA ILE A 51 -5.86 -9.54 7.69
C ILE A 51 -6.52 -9.93 6.38
N VAL A 52 -6.33 -11.18 5.98
CA VAL A 52 -7.05 -11.74 4.83
C VAL A 52 -8.49 -11.99 5.25
N ASP A 53 -9.34 -10.99 5.06
CA ASP A 53 -10.78 -11.02 5.27
C ASP A 53 -11.51 -11.48 4.00
N CYS A 54 -10.97 -11.20 2.79
CA CYS A 54 -11.47 -11.81 1.55
C CYS A 54 -10.96 -13.25 1.38
N MET A 55 -11.84 -14.15 0.97
CA MET A 55 -11.50 -15.55 0.65
C MET A 55 -10.42 -15.71 -0.45
N ASP A 56 -10.28 -14.69 -1.31
CA ASP A 56 -9.31 -14.62 -2.41
C ASP A 56 -8.15 -13.64 -2.09
N SER A 57 -8.02 -13.15 -0.85
CA SER A 57 -7.05 -12.10 -0.44
C SER A 57 -7.10 -10.81 -1.27
N SER A 58 -8.24 -10.54 -1.93
CA SER A 58 -8.44 -9.36 -2.78
C SER A 58 -8.37 -8.05 -2.01
N ASP A 59 -8.83 -8.07 -0.76
CA ASP A 59 -8.78 -6.97 0.20
C ASP A 59 -7.37 -6.48 0.50
N GLU A 60 -6.43 -7.41 0.58
CA GLU A 60 -5.03 -7.08 0.82
C GLU A 60 -4.26 -6.92 -0.50
N SER A 61 -4.68 -7.57 -1.60
CA SER A 61 -3.94 -7.56 -2.87
C SER A 61 -4.15 -6.31 -3.74
N ALA A 62 -5.34 -5.72 -3.68
CA ALA A 62 -5.73 -4.52 -4.43
C ALA A 62 -5.68 -3.24 -3.57
N CYS A 63 -4.74 -3.18 -2.64
CA CYS A 63 -4.40 -1.97 -1.92
C CYS A 63 -3.65 -1.01 -2.85
N GLU A 64 -4.29 0.13 -3.14
CA GLU A 64 -3.61 1.33 -3.60
C GLU A 64 -3.10 2.04 -2.35
N CYS A 65 -1.78 2.04 -2.15
CA CYS A 65 -1.19 2.69 -1.00
C CYS A 65 -1.44 4.21 -1.10
N PRO A 66 -1.89 4.87 -0.01
CA PRO A 66 -2.09 6.31 -0.02
C PRO A 66 -0.78 7.06 -0.33
N ASP A 67 -0.88 8.29 -0.85
CA ASP A 67 0.29 9.14 -1.09
C ASP A 67 1.21 9.15 0.15
N ASN A 68 2.51 8.87 -0.05
CA ASN A 68 3.55 8.59 0.96
C ASN A 68 3.70 7.13 1.43
N TYR A 69 2.95 6.17 0.88
CA TYR A 69 3.15 4.74 1.13
C TYR A 69 3.57 4.02 -0.15
N ALA A 70 4.51 3.08 -0.02
CA ALA A 70 5.03 2.24 -1.10
C ALA A 70 4.49 0.82 -0.95
N LYS A 71 4.20 0.20 -2.09
CA LYS A 71 3.69 -1.16 -2.16
C LYS A 71 4.86 -2.14 -2.17
N CYS A 72 5.00 -2.94 -1.11
CA CYS A 72 5.78 -4.17 -1.15
C CYS A 72 5.18 -5.09 -2.22
N PRO A 73 6.00 -5.82 -2.99
CA PRO A 73 5.51 -6.97 -3.71
C PRO A 73 4.72 -7.87 -2.73
N HIS A 74 3.63 -8.46 -3.18
CA HIS A 74 2.69 -9.19 -2.29
C HIS A 74 1.88 -8.31 -1.31
N SER A 75 1.76 -7.02 -1.62
CA SER A 75 0.59 -6.16 -1.32
C SER A 75 0.57 -5.40 0.00
N TYR A 76 1.69 -5.44 0.71
CA TYR A 76 1.87 -4.71 1.95
C TYR A 76 2.19 -3.23 1.66
N CYS A 77 1.53 -2.28 2.33
CA CYS A 77 1.87 -0.87 2.23
C CYS A 77 2.78 -0.46 3.39
N VAL A 78 4.03 -0.15 3.09
CA VAL A 78 4.96 0.48 4.03
C VAL A 78 5.06 1.96 3.73
N SER A 79 5.45 2.78 4.70
CA SER A 79 5.74 4.19 4.38
C SER A 79 6.85 4.24 3.32
N GLN A 80 6.77 5.17 2.36
CA GLN A 80 7.82 5.39 1.36
C GLN A 80 9.20 5.67 1.99
N LYS A 81 9.22 6.14 3.25
CA LYS A 81 10.43 6.36 4.04
C LYS A 81 11.09 5.07 4.55
N LEU A 82 10.36 3.97 4.55
CA LEU A 82 10.79 2.63 4.98
C LEU A 82 11.15 1.75 3.76
N ILE A 83 11.29 2.36 2.58
CA ILE A 83 11.80 1.68 1.40
C ILE A 83 13.28 2.04 1.28
N CYS A 84 14.14 1.04 1.19
CA CYS A 84 15.59 1.24 1.19
C CYS A 84 16.09 2.03 2.41
N ASP A 85 15.47 1.84 3.58
CA ASP A 85 15.88 2.48 4.82
C ASP A 85 16.95 1.65 5.58
N GLY A 86 17.28 0.47 5.05
CA GLY A 86 18.24 -0.47 5.63
C GLY A 86 17.62 -1.40 6.67
N ASN A 87 16.32 -1.30 6.92
CA ASN A 87 15.56 -2.20 7.77
C ASN A 87 14.64 -3.08 6.92
N THR A 88 14.25 -4.21 7.50
CA THR A 88 13.34 -5.17 6.85
C THR A 88 11.94 -4.87 7.33
N ASP A 89 11.28 -3.88 6.73
CA ASP A 89 9.91 -3.46 7.04
C ASP A 89 8.87 -4.23 6.22
N CYS A 90 9.20 -4.71 5.03
CA CYS A 90 8.36 -5.68 4.31
C CYS A 90 8.58 -7.11 4.84
N PRO A 91 7.54 -7.96 4.83
CA PRO A 91 7.59 -9.33 5.36
C PRO A 91 8.67 -10.23 4.73
N ASN A 92 9.09 -9.94 3.49
CA ASN A 92 10.16 -10.66 2.80
C ASN A 92 11.43 -9.82 2.57
N GLY A 93 11.54 -8.62 3.15
CA GLY A 93 12.68 -7.72 2.95
C GLY A 93 12.78 -7.13 1.54
N GLU A 94 11.68 -7.18 0.81
CA GLU A 94 11.54 -6.74 -0.58
C GLU A 94 11.60 -5.23 -0.78
N ASP A 95 11.30 -4.48 0.28
CA ASP A 95 11.65 -3.06 0.45
C ASP A 95 13.15 -2.78 0.24
N GLU A 96 14.01 -3.76 0.53
CA GLU A 96 15.46 -3.64 0.46
C GLU A 96 16.08 -4.38 -0.76
N LEU A 97 15.31 -5.22 -1.46
CA LEU A 97 15.82 -6.10 -2.54
C LEU A 97 15.90 -5.44 -3.92
N LEU A 98 15.05 -4.44 -4.17
CA LEU A 98 14.94 -3.75 -5.47
C LEU A 98 15.33 -2.28 -5.40
N CYS A 99 16.16 -1.92 -4.42
CA CYS A 99 17.04 -0.77 -4.57
C CYS A 99 18.10 -1.16 -5.61
N GLY A 100 17.82 -0.88 -6.89
CA GLY A 100 18.77 -1.16 -7.98
C GLY A 100 20.15 -0.59 -7.64
N ASP A 101 21.21 -1.12 -8.26
CA ASP A 101 22.64 -0.79 -8.09
C ASP A 101 23.02 0.72 -8.02
N THR A 102 22.04 1.61 -8.17
CA THR A 102 22.05 2.99 -7.70
C THR A 102 21.22 3.12 -6.41
N PHE A 103 21.79 2.74 -5.26
CA PHE A 103 21.24 3.08 -3.94
C PHE A 103 20.96 4.59 -3.91
N SER A 104 19.70 4.98 -4.08
CA SER A 104 19.32 6.39 -4.17
C SER A 104 19.02 6.87 -2.75
N CYS A 105 20.08 7.22 -2.03
CA CYS A 105 19.96 7.98 -0.78
C CYS A 105 19.37 9.35 -1.15
N ALA A 106 18.04 9.47 -1.23
CA ALA A 106 17.35 10.68 -1.64
C ALA A 106 17.60 11.81 -0.61
N GLY A 107 18.66 12.59 -0.85
CA GLY A 107 19.11 13.65 0.06
C GLY A 107 20.00 13.19 1.22
N MET A 108 20.63 12.02 1.14
CA MET A 108 21.53 11.47 2.16
C MET A 108 22.85 10.99 1.53
N PHE A 109 23.93 10.91 2.31
CA PHE A 109 25.21 10.41 1.85
C PHE A 109 25.23 8.87 1.82
N HIS A 110 25.70 8.29 0.72
CA HIS A 110 25.87 6.85 0.57
C HIS A 110 27.31 6.40 0.90
N CYS A 111 27.48 5.53 1.89
CA CYS A 111 28.77 4.89 2.14
C CYS A 111 29.17 4.01 0.93
N LYS A 112 30.25 4.33 0.21
CA LYS A 112 30.64 3.52 -0.96
C LYS A 112 30.96 2.06 -0.62
N SER A 113 31.44 1.81 0.59
CA SER A 113 31.83 0.48 1.06
C SER A 113 30.71 -0.28 1.78
N ALA A 114 29.53 0.31 1.97
CA ALA A 114 28.41 -0.30 2.67
C ALA A 114 27.07 0.24 2.17
N ASN A 115 26.07 -0.61 2.00
CA ASN A 115 24.71 -0.20 1.64
C ASN A 115 24.00 0.48 2.83
N PHE A 116 24.55 1.59 3.30
CA PHE A 116 24.08 2.37 4.45
C PHE A 116 24.12 3.86 4.08
N CYS A 117 23.01 4.56 4.36
CA CYS A 117 22.87 5.99 4.13
C CYS A 117 23.10 6.78 5.42
N LEU A 118 23.84 7.86 5.33
CA LEU A 118 24.10 8.81 6.40
C LEU A 118 23.41 10.15 6.12
N PRO A 119 22.93 10.88 7.14
CA PRO A 119 22.56 12.28 6.99
C PRO A 119 23.69 13.08 6.33
N LEU A 120 23.36 14.09 5.52
CA LEU A 120 24.38 14.98 4.93
C LEU A 120 25.18 15.74 6.01
N ASP A 121 24.65 15.91 7.22
CA ASP A 121 25.39 16.46 8.36
C ASP A 121 26.55 15.56 8.83
N ASN A 122 26.50 14.26 8.50
CA ASN A 122 27.54 13.29 8.82
C ASN A 122 28.50 13.06 7.64
N TRP A 123 28.47 13.95 6.63
CA TRP A 123 29.46 13.99 5.55
C TRP A 123 30.60 14.92 5.95
N CYS A 124 31.85 14.44 5.95
CA CYS A 124 33.05 15.19 6.34
C CYS A 124 32.87 15.99 7.64
N ASP A 125 32.24 15.38 8.64
CA ASP A 125 31.97 16.01 9.94
C ASP A 125 33.12 15.78 10.94
N GLY A 126 34.15 15.04 10.53
CA GLY A 126 35.32 14.71 11.33
C GLY A 126 35.15 13.43 12.14
N ILE A 127 34.04 12.70 11.97
CA ILE A 127 33.71 11.49 12.71
C ILE A 127 33.44 10.36 11.71
N ARG A 128 34.12 9.22 11.90
CA ARG A 128 33.87 8.02 11.09
C ARG A 128 32.52 7.41 11.44
N HIS A 129 31.58 7.56 10.52
CA HIS A 129 30.27 6.95 10.52
C HIS A 129 30.17 5.77 9.55
N CYS A 130 30.89 5.77 8.43
CA CYS A 130 30.98 4.60 7.56
C CYS A 130 31.97 3.56 8.13
N PRO A 131 31.72 2.25 7.94
CA PRO A 131 32.60 1.18 8.42
C PRO A 131 34.03 1.26 7.85
N HIS A 132 34.19 1.84 6.66
CA HIS A 132 35.49 2.09 6.03
C HIS A 132 35.94 3.56 6.08
N GLY A 133 35.12 4.45 6.66
CA GLY A 133 35.39 5.88 6.73
C GLY A 133 35.27 6.62 5.41
N ASP A 134 34.52 6.08 4.45
CA ASP A 134 34.25 6.74 3.15
C ASP A 134 33.56 8.10 3.30
N ASP A 135 32.89 8.33 4.44
CA ASP A 135 32.29 9.61 4.82
C ASP A 135 33.31 10.71 5.14
N GLU A 136 34.54 10.34 5.42
CA GLU A 136 35.62 11.25 5.82
C GLU A 136 36.77 11.32 4.80
N ASP A 137 36.67 10.55 3.71
CA ASP A 137 37.70 10.44 2.67
C ASP A 137 37.31 11.33 1.47
N SER A 138 37.99 12.47 1.34
CA SER A 138 37.79 13.47 0.26
C SER A 138 38.39 13.08 -1.08
#